data_AF-A0A151CJG2-F1
#
_entry.id   AF-A0A151CJG2-F1
#
_cell.length_a   1.000
_cell.length_b   1.000
_cell.length_c   1.000
_cell.angle_alpha   90.00
_cell.angle_beta   90.00
_cell.angle_gamma   90.00
#
_symmetry.space_group_name_H-M   'P 1'
#
loop_
_entity.id
_entity.type
_entity.pdbx_description
1 polymer ?
#
loop_
_entity_poly.entity_id
_entity_poly.type
_entity_poly.pdbx_seq_one_letter_code
_entity_poly.pdbx_strand_id
1 'polypeptide(L)'
;MQFIDQKEAKHLLREVPYEEWLVIGRMMVPKGVHMARISSLEELEWTIRPTAKTLVAMRFDNLEQWLRKSVEDSYLADKVAAVTAQDIPYVEQSKTIYEAVLERVNMLRRIADGEEVHHV
;
A
#
# COMPACT_ATOMS: atom_id res chain seq x y z
N MET A 1 2.92 -3.65 -18.27
CA MET A 1 2.29 -4.70 -17.44
C MET A 1 3.43 -5.58 -16.94
N GLN A 2 3.62 -5.71 -15.62
CA GLN A 2 4.69 -6.52 -15.05
C GLN A 2 4.18 -7.94 -14.85
N PHE A 3 4.90 -8.94 -15.38
CA PHE A 3 4.62 -10.34 -15.11
C PHE A 3 5.19 -10.69 -13.73
N ILE A 4 4.38 -11.32 -12.88
CA ILE A 4 4.74 -11.70 -11.51
C ILE A 4 4.44 -13.18 -11.34
N ASP A 5 5.43 -13.95 -10.90
CA ASP A 5 5.27 -15.36 -10.57
C ASP A 5 4.89 -15.58 -9.10
N GLN A 6 4.60 -16.82 -8.72
CA GLN A 6 4.20 -17.18 -7.36
C GLN A 6 5.29 -16.87 -6.31
N LYS A 7 6.56 -17.01 -6.68
CA LYS A 7 7.68 -16.75 -5.75
C LYS A 7 7.79 -15.26 -5.48
N GLU A 8 7.72 -14.46 -6.53
CA GLU A 8 7.74 -12.99 -6.44
C GLU A 8 6.51 -12.48 -5.69
N ALA A 9 5.33 -13.05 -5.93
CA ALA A 9 4.13 -12.67 -5.18
C ALA A 9 4.27 -12.91 -3.67
N LYS A 10 4.82 -14.06 -3.28
CA LYS A 10 5.13 -14.38 -1.86
C LYS A 10 6.21 -13.46 -1.30
N HIS A 11 7.20 -13.10 -2.10
CA HIS A 11 8.22 -12.12 -1.72
C HIS A 11 7.59 -10.77 -1.42
N LEU A 12 6.77 -10.22 -2.32
CA LEU A 12 6.16 -8.90 -2.13
C LEU A 12 5.16 -8.83 -0.97
N LEU A 13 4.56 -9.95 -0.59
CA LEU A 13 3.65 -10.06 0.57
C LEU A 13 4.37 -10.36 1.90
N ARG A 14 5.69 -10.58 1.88
CA ARG A 14 6.46 -10.91 3.11
C ARG A 14 6.42 -9.77 4.13
N GLU A 15 6.66 -10.12 5.38
CA GLU A 15 7.04 -9.14 6.40
C GLU A 15 8.46 -8.62 6.12
N VAL A 16 8.63 -7.29 6.18
CA VAL A 16 9.95 -6.66 6.11
C VAL A 16 10.64 -6.66 7.50
N PRO A 17 11.99 -6.59 7.56
CA PRO A 17 12.73 -6.51 8.82
C PRO A 17 12.26 -5.37 9.74
N TYR A 18 12.45 -5.53 11.05
CA TYR A 18 11.97 -4.57 12.06
C TYR A 18 12.48 -3.14 11.83
N GLU A 19 13.74 -3.01 11.44
CA GLU A 19 14.41 -1.76 11.11
C GLU A 19 13.85 -1.06 9.86
N GLU A 20 13.09 -1.79 9.04
CA GLU A 20 12.47 -1.33 7.80
C GLU A 20 10.96 -1.09 7.92
N TRP A 21 10.40 -1.22 9.12
CA TRP A 21 8.98 -0.98 9.33
C TRP A 21 8.59 0.45 8.96
N LEU A 22 7.49 0.56 8.21
CA LEU A 22 6.92 1.85 7.88
C LEU A 22 6.14 2.39 9.07
N VAL A 23 6.35 3.67 9.38
CA VAL A 23 5.58 4.38 10.41
C VAL A 23 4.57 5.30 9.71
N ILE A 24 3.28 5.00 9.86
CA ILE A 24 2.17 5.81 9.32
C ILE A 24 1.39 6.44 10.46
N GLY A 25 1.05 7.73 10.29
CA GLY A 25 0.02 8.39 11.08
C GLY A 25 -1.37 8.15 10.48
N ARG A 26 -2.38 7.92 11.32
CA ARG A 26 -3.77 7.85 10.90
C ARG A 26 -4.60 8.81 11.73
N MET A 27 -5.36 9.69 11.06
CA MET A 27 -6.25 10.60 11.74
C MET A 27 -7.60 9.92 12.01
N MET A 28 -7.98 9.85 13.27
CA MET A 28 -9.27 9.35 13.73
C MET A 28 -9.97 10.45 14.52
N VAL A 29 -11.05 11.01 13.97
CA VAL A 29 -11.80 12.06 14.67
C VAL A 29 -12.76 11.41 15.69
N PRO A 30 -12.86 11.90 16.95
CA PRO A 30 -12.16 13.04 17.58
C PRO A 30 -10.88 12.64 18.36
N LYS A 31 -10.40 11.41 18.22
CA LYS A 31 -9.32 10.83 19.03
C LYS A 31 -7.91 11.35 18.71
N GLY A 32 -7.73 12.02 17.57
CA GLY A 32 -6.45 12.62 17.15
C GLY A 32 -5.68 11.74 16.16
N VAL A 33 -4.35 11.82 16.20
CA VAL A 33 -3.44 11.05 15.32
C VAL A 33 -2.96 9.80 16.04
N HIS A 34 -3.16 8.64 15.42
CA HIS A 34 -2.65 7.35 15.89
C HIS A 34 -1.49 6.91 15.01
N MET A 35 -0.36 6.55 15.61
CA MET A 35 0.80 6.03 14.90
C MET A 35 0.69 4.50 14.80
N ALA A 36 0.82 3.96 13.59
CA ALA A 36 0.91 2.54 13.31
C ALA A 36 2.29 2.21 12.76
N ARG A 37 2.81 1.04 13.13
CA ARG A 37 4.00 0.45 12.52
C ARG A 37 3.53 -0.68 11.60
N ILE A 38 4.02 -0.66 10.37
CA ILE A 38 3.55 -1.50 9.28
C ILE A 38 4.73 -2.30 8.75
N SER A 39 4.58 -3.61 8.77
CA SER A 39 5.59 -4.58 8.41
C SER A 39 5.32 -5.27 7.06
N SER A 40 4.13 -5.15 6.49
CA SER A 40 3.78 -5.79 5.21
C SER A 40 2.78 -4.99 4.38
N LEU A 41 2.65 -5.31 3.09
CA LEU A 41 1.61 -4.74 2.22
C LEU A 41 0.20 -5.06 2.69
N GLU A 42 0.00 -6.21 3.33
CA GLU A 42 -1.30 -6.60 3.87
C GLU A 42 -1.68 -5.72 5.06
N GLU A 43 -0.74 -5.50 6.00
CA GLU A 43 -0.96 -4.58 7.11
C GLU A 43 -1.21 -3.14 6.64
N LEU A 44 -0.52 -2.72 5.57
CA LEU A 44 -0.76 -1.43 4.93
C LEU A 44 -2.21 -1.32 4.45
N GLU A 45 -2.69 -2.30 3.67
CA GLU A 45 -4.07 -2.35 3.14
C GLU A 45 -5.11 -2.18 4.26
N TRP A 46 -4.97 -2.95 5.34
CA TRP A 46 -5.86 -2.85 6.50
C TRP A 46 -5.80 -1.49 7.19
N THR A 47 -4.60 -0.94 7.35
CA THR A 47 -4.37 0.30 8.10
C THR A 47 -4.94 1.53 7.39
N ILE A 48 -4.78 1.58 6.07
CA ILE A 48 -5.14 2.74 5.25
C ILE A 48 -6.56 2.64 4.71
N ARG A 49 -7.30 1.58 5.06
CA ARG A 49 -8.69 1.40 4.67
C ARG A 49 -9.56 2.60 5.07
N PRO A 50 -10.24 3.26 4.11
CA PRO A 50 -11.11 4.38 4.42
C PRO A 50 -12.32 3.91 5.23
N THR A 51 -12.75 4.75 6.16
CA THR A 51 -14.00 4.56 6.91
C THR A 51 -14.74 5.88 6.99
N ALA A 52 -16.04 5.85 7.30
CA ALA A 52 -16.87 7.06 7.42
C ALA A 52 -16.36 8.08 8.47
N LYS A 53 -15.42 7.70 9.36
CA LYS A 53 -14.92 8.54 10.47
C LYS A 53 -13.40 8.75 10.46
N THR A 54 -12.69 8.23 9.46
CA THR A 54 -11.21 8.29 9.44
C THR A 54 -10.71 8.76 8.09
N LEU A 55 -9.79 9.71 8.11
CA LEU A 55 -9.01 10.09 6.95
C LEU A 55 -7.62 9.45 7.06
N VAL A 56 -7.13 8.89 5.95
CA VAL A 56 -5.76 8.39 5.87
C VAL A 56 -4.82 9.59 5.92
N ALA A 57 -3.97 9.66 6.94
CA ALA A 57 -3.06 10.79 7.16
C ALA A 57 -1.61 10.37 6.92
N MET A 58 -1.30 9.95 5.68
CA MET A 58 -0.01 9.39 5.33
C MET A 58 0.88 10.42 4.62
N ARG A 59 2.18 10.27 4.88
CA ARG A 59 3.22 10.93 4.10
C ARG A 59 3.49 10.09 2.85
N PHE A 60 3.00 10.55 1.69
CA PHE A 60 3.07 9.77 0.46
C PHE A 60 4.50 9.53 -0.02
N ASP A 61 5.41 10.48 0.25
CA ASP A 61 6.85 10.37 0.00
C ASP A 61 7.47 9.20 0.78
N ASN A 62 7.13 9.10 2.06
CA ASN A 62 7.60 7.98 2.90
C ASN A 62 7.01 6.65 2.43
N LEU A 63 5.74 6.63 2.02
CA LEU A 63 5.10 5.43 1.50
C LEU A 63 5.78 4.97 0.20
N GLU A 64 5.98 5.88 -0.76
CA GLU A 64 6.67 5.57 -2.01
C GLU A 64 8.06 5.00 -1.74
N GLN A 65 8.83 5.65 -0.87
CA GLN A 65 10.18 5.20 -0.54
C GLN A 65 10.19 3.81 0.10
N TRP A 66 9.27 3.55 1.03
CA TRP A 66 9.16 2.25 1.70
C TRP A 66 8.76 1.14 0.73
N LEU A 67 7.79 1.39 -0.15
CA LEU A 67 7.39 0.45 -1.20
C LEU A 67 8.58 0.09 -2.09
N ARG A 68 9.36 1.09 -2.50
CA ARG A 68 10.49 0.88 -3.41
C ARG A 68 11.67 0.19 -2.76
N LYS A 69 11.99 0.53 -1.50
CA LYS A 69 13.25 0.11 -0.85
C LYS A 69 13.10 -1.08 0.08
N SER A 70 11.97 -1.21 0.77
CA SER A 70 11.78 -2.24 1.80
C SER A 70 10.92 -3.38 1.28
N VAL A 71 9.76 -3.05 0.70
CA VAL A 71 8.91 -4.07 0.07
C VAL A 71 9.50 -4.56 -1.25
N GLU A 72 10.20 -3.65 -1.95
CA GLU A 72 10.74 -3.82 -3.31
C GLU A 72 9.65 -3.84 -4.41
N ASP A 73 8.45 -3.32 -4.13
CA ASP A 73 7.37 -3.17 -5.10
C ASP A 73 7.48 -1.83 -5.86
N SER A 74 8.37 -1.80 -6.86
CA SER A 74 8.56 -0.61 -7.71
C SER A 74 7.30 -0.21 -8.48
N TYR A 75 6.46 -1.18 -8.88
CA TYR A 75 5.23 -0.90 -9.60
C TYR A 75 4.23 -0.12 -8.75
N LEU A 76 4.02 -0.55 -7.50
CA LEU A 76 3.14 0.16 -6.58
C LEU A 76 3.73 1.51 -6.17
N ALA A 77 5.05 1.60 -5.99
CA ALA A 77 5.73 2.87 -5.74
C ALA A 77 5.50 3.88 -6.89
N ASP A 78 5.67 3.46 -8.14
CA ASP A 78 5.43 4.32 -9.32
C ASP A 78 3.96 4.76 -9.42
N LYS A 79 3.01 3.88 -9.07
CA LYS A 79 1.59 4.26 -8.96
C LYS A 79 1.36 5.35 -7.90
N VAL A 80 1.95 5.20 -6.71
CA VAL A 80 1.85 6.21 -5.65
C VAL A 80 2.42 7.54 -6.14
N ALA A 81 3.63 7.54 -6.72
CA ALA A 81 4.25 8.73 -7.28
C ALA A 81 3.34 9.42 -8.33
N ALA A 82 2.77 8.63 -9.26
CA ALA A 82 1.87 9.13 -10.29
C ALA A 82 0.60 9.77 -9.71
N VAL A 83 0.00 9.21 -8.65
CA VAL A 83 -1.16 9.80 -7.98
C VAL A 83 -0.79 11.10 -7.27
N THR A 84 0.34 11.13 -6.58
CA THR A 84 0.78 12.33 -5.83
C THR A 84 1.16 13.50 -6.71
N ALA A 85 1.56 13.23 -7.96
CA ALA A 85 1.85 14.26 -8.95
C ALA A 85 0.59 14.89 -9.58
N GLN A 86 -0.60 14.32 -9.35
CA GLN A 86 -1.85 14.87 -9.86
C GLN A 86 -2.30 16.08 -9.02
N ASP A 87 -2.83 17.10 -9.69
CA ASP A 87 -3.46 18.27 -9.07
C ASP A 87 -4.90 17.93 -8.62
N ILE A 88 -5.02 17.04 -7.63
CA ILE A 88 -6.30 16.63 -7.03
C ILE A 88 -6.22 16.76 -5.50
N PRO A 89 -7.36 16.92 -4.80
CA PRO A 89 -7.36 17.06 -3.35
C PRO A 89 -6.72 15.86 -2.64
N TYR A 90 -6.03 16.12 -1.52
CA TYR A 90 -5.38 15.10 -0.68
C TYR A 90 -6.28 13.89 -0.34
N VAL A 91 -7.58 14.15 -0.12
CA VAL A 91 -8.57 13.10 0.18
C VAL A 91 -8.74 12.16 -1.01
N GLU A 92 -8.77 12.68 -2.23
CA GLU A 92 -8.89 11.88 -3.45
C GLU A 92 -7.58 11.13 -3.72
N GLN A 93 -6.41 11.77 -3.56
CA GLN A 93 -5.11 11.08 -3.63
C GLN A 93 -5.08 9.87 -2.67
N SER A 94 -5.53 10.07 -1.43
CA SER A 94 -5.57 9.01 -0.41
C SER A 94 -6.47 7.84 -0.80
N LYS A 95 -7.65 8.12 -1.38
CA LYS A 95 -8.58 7.08 -1.85
C LYS A 95 -7.99 6.29 -3.01
N THR A 96 -7.45 6.99 -4.01
CA THR A 96 -6.84 6.36 -5.18
C THR A 96 -5.62 5.50 -4.80
N ILE A 97 -4.82 5.95 -3.83
CA ILE A 97 -3.71 5.15 -3.30
C ILE A 97 -4.22 3.90 -2.58
N TYR A 98 -5.26 4.01 -1.75
CA TYR A 98 -5.87 2.84 -1.11
C TYR A 98 -6.38 1.83 -2.15
N GLU A 99 -7.07 2.29 -3.20
CA GLU A 99 -7.54 1.42 -4.28
C GLU A 99 -6.38 0.71 -4.98
N ALA A 100 -5.30 1.44 -5.30
CA ALA A 100 -4.11 0.85 -5.90
C ALA A 100 -3.44 -0.21 -5.00
N VAL A 101 -3.38 0.04 -3.68
CA VAL A 101 -2.86 -0.92 -2.70
C VAL A 101 -3.76 -2.15 -2.63
N LEU A 102 -5.08 -1.96 -2.53
CA LEU A 102 -6.06 -3.05 -2.45
C LEU A 102 -6.01 -3.95 -3.69
N GLU A 103 -6.01 -3.36 -4.89
CA GLU A 103 -5.87 -4.09 -6.15
C GLU A 103 -4.57 -4.90 -6.17
N ARG A 104 -3.46 -4.27 -5.78
CA ARG A 104 -2.14 -4.90 -5.77
C ARG A 104 -2.10 -6.08 -4.81
N VAL A 105 -2.56 -5.90 -3.58
CA VAL A 105 -2.59 -6.97 -2.56
C VAL A 105 -3.49 -8.12 -3.00
N ASN A 106 -4.69 -7.85 -3.52
CA ASN A 106 -5.59 -8.90 -4.01
C ASN A 106 -4.98 -9.70 -5.17
N MET A 107 -4.33 -9.02 -6.12
CA MET A 107 -3.63 -9.68 -7.22
C MET A 107 -2.49 -10.57 -6.70
N LEU A 108 -1.66 -10.05 -5.79
CA LEU A 108 -0.54 -10.81 -5.22
C LEU A 108 -1.02 -12.03 -4.42
N ARG A 109 -2.11 -11.89 -3.63
CA ARG A 109 -2.71 -13.02 -2.88
C ARG A 109 -3.12 -14.16 -3.83
N ARG A 110 -3.86 -13.83 -4.89
CA ARG A 110 -4.30 -14.82 -5.90
C ARG A 110 -3.12 -15.55 -6.54
N ILE A 111 -2.09 -14.81 -6.96
CA ILE A 111 -0.87 -15.40 -7.55
C ILE A 111 -0.13 -16.26 -6.53
N ALA A 112 -0.01 -15.81 -5.28
CA ALA A 112 0.65 -16.53 -4.20
C ALA A 112 -0.07 -17.85 -3.87
N ASP A 113 -1.40 -17.87 -3.96
CA ASP A 113 -2.25 -19.06 -3.76
C ASP A 113 -2.26 -20.01 -4.98
N GLY A 114 -1.63 -19.61 -6.09
CA GLY A 114 -1.53 -20.42 -7.31
C GLY A 114 -2.73 -20.30 -8.24
N GLU A 115 -3.57 -19.28 -8.07
CA GLU A 115 -4.59 -18.96 -9.06
C GLU A 115 -3.93 -18.35 -10.31
N GLU A 116 -4.19 -18.93 -11.49
CA GLU A 116 -3.84 -18.30 -12.75
C GLU A 116 -4.68 -17.03 -12.94
N VAL A 117 -4.04 -15.86 -12.87
CA VAL A 117 -4.68 -14.58 -13.17
C VAL A 117 -4.86 -14.48 -14.69
N HIS A 118 -5.93 -15.08 -15.21
CA HIS A 118 -6.37 -14.86 -16.59
C HIS A 118 -7.01 -13.47 -16.69
N HIS A 119 -6.37 -12.57 -17.44
CA HIS A 119 -6.94 -11.28 -17.79
C HIS A 119 -8.07 -11.49 -18.82
N VAL A 120 -9.26 -10.97 -18.51
CA VAL A 120 -10.27 -10.57 -19.51
C VAL A 120 -10.01 -9.12 -19.87
#